data_AF-A0A1M5XDX2-F1
#
_entry.id   AF-A0A1M5XDX2-F1
#
_cell.length_a   1.000
_cell.length_b   1.000
_cell.length_c   1.000
_cell.angle_alpha   90.00
_cell.angle_beta   90.00
_cell.angle_gamma   90.00
#
_symmetry.space_group_name_H-M   'P 1'
#
loop_
_entity.id
_entity.type
_entity.pdbx_description
1 polymer ?
#
loop_
_entity_poly.entity_id
_entity_poly.type
_entity_poly.pdbx_seq_one_letter_code
_entity_poly.pdbx_strand_id
1 'polypeptide(L)' 'MKGGYESIVWIKDKDGKEYACYIDDINQDAHVIQALSREEQARCLDVNELVGTERW' A
#
# COMPACT_ATOMS: atom_id res chain seq x y z
N MET A 1 7.43 -2.43 16.58
CA MET A 1 6.95 -3.13 15.37
C MET A 1 6.11 -4.31 15.81
N LYS A 2 4.78 -4.19 15.74
CA LYS A 2 3.81 -5.28 16.01
C LYS A 2 2.88 -5.45 14.79
N GLY A 3 3.43 -5.45 13.58
CA GLY A 3 2.66 -5.75 12.36
C GLY A 3 3.02 -7.15 11.88
N GLY A 4 2.14 -8.13 12.10
CA GLY A 4 2.26 -9.44 11.47
C GLY A 4 1.77 -9.38 10.03
N TYR A 5 2.08 -10.37 9.19
CA TYR A 5 1.57 -10.44 7.80
C TYR A 5 0.04 -10.31 7.71
N GLU A 6 -0.68 -10.71 8.76
CA GLU A 6 -2.14 -10.61 8.91
C GLU A 6 -2.66 -9.16 8.90
N SER A 7 -1.78 -8.18 9.07
CA SER A 7 -2.10 -6.75 9.13
C SER A 7 -1.68 -5.99 7.88
N ILE A 8 -1.26 -6.66 6.81
CA ILE A 8 -0.93 -6.03 5.53
C ILE A 8 -2.20 -5.87 4.69
N VAL A 9 -2.39 -4.67 4.15
CA VAL A 9 -3.44 -4.36 3.19
C VAL A 9 -2.83 -3.98 1.85
N TRP A 10 -3.52 -4.38 0.78
CA TRP A 10 -3.16 -4.03 -0.59
C TRP A 10 -4.00 -2.86 -1.06
N ILE A 11 -3.34 -1.82 -1.54
CA ILE A 11 -3.98 -0.56 -1.96
C ILE A 11 -3.61 -0.27 -3.39
N LYS A 12 -4.61 0.11 -4.19
CA LYS A 12 -4.43 0.53 -5.57
C LYS A 12 -4.80 2.00 -5.71
N ASP A 13 -3.84 2.82 -6.12
CA ASP A 13 -4.11 4.24 -6.38
C ASP A 13 -4.86 4.45 -7.70
N LYS A 14 -5.31 5.69 -7.90
CA LYS A 14 -6.01 6.13 -9.11
C LYS A 14 -5.19 6.01 -10.40
N ASP A 15 -3.86 6.04 -10.29
CA ASP A 15 -2.92 5.97 -11.41
C ASP A 15 -2.55 4.51 -11.72
N GLY A 16 -3.10 3.56 -10.95
CA GLY A 16 -2.96 2.13 -11.13
C GLY A 16 -1.78 1.52 -10.39
N LYS A 17 -1.04 2.30 -9.58
CA LYS A 17 0.04 1.77 -8.75
C LYS A 17 -0.51 1.01 -7.56
N GLU A 18 0.28 0.07 -7.08
CA GLU A 18 -0.10 -0.89 -6.06
C GLU A 18 0.87 -0.80 -4.90
N TYR A 19 0.34 -0.72 -3.69
CA TYR A 19 1.09 -0.55 -2.46
C TYR A 19 0.67 -1.60 -1.45
N ALA A 20 1.66 -2.14 -0.74
CA ALA A 20 1.45 -2.98 0.44
C ALA A 20 1.75 -2.15 1.69
N CYS A 21 0.74 -1.94 2.53
CA CYS A 21 0.83 -1.14 3.75
C CYS A 21 0.46 -1.98 4.96
N TYR A 22 1.06 -1.74 6.13
CA TYR A 22 0.46 -2.22 7.37
C TYR A 22 -0.74 -1.35 7.73
N ILE A 23 -1.82 -1.97 8.19
CA ILE A 23 -3.06 -1.29 8.55
C ILE A 23 -2.87 -0.25 9.67
N ASP A 24 -1.88 -0.46 10.53
CA ASP A 24 -1.53 0.45 11.61
C ASP A 24 -0.79 1.72 11.12
N ASP A 25 -0.20 1.67 9.93
CA ASP A 25 0.56 2.78 9.34
C ASP A 25 -0.31 3.71 8.47
N ILE A 26 -1.54 3.28 8.19
CA ILE A 26 -2.54 4.04 7.43
C ILE A 26 -3.70 4.39 8.35
N ASN A 27 -4.36 5.52 8.08
CA ASN A 27 -5.53 5.87 8.86
C ASN A 27 -6.65 4.84 8.60
N GLN A 28 -7.37 4.37 9.62
CA GLN A 28 -8.38 3.31 9.46
C GLN A 28 -9.55 3.75 8.56
N ASP A 29 -9.76 5.05 8.35
CA ASP A 29 -10.72 5.57 7.38
C ASP A 29 -10.23 5.49 5.91
N ALA A 30 -8.95 5.17 5.68
CA ALA A 30 -8.35 4.96 4.35
C ALA A 30 -8.82 3.67 3.66
N HIS A 31 -9.79 2.94 4.25
CA HIS A 31 -10.60 1.94 3.54
C HIS A 31 -11.32 2.53 2.31
N VAL A 32 -11.36 3.85 2.16
CA VAL A 32 -11.49 4.49 0.85
C VAL A 32 -10.13 4.40 0.13
N ILE A 33 -9.87 3.19 -0.40
CA ILE A 33 -8.64 2.67 -1.05
C ILE A 33 -8.09 3.56 -2.18
N GLN A 34 -8.74 4.66 -2.53
CA GLN A 34 -8.42 5.48 -3.70
C GLN A 34 -7.48 6.67 -3.41
N ALA A 35 -7.17 6.98 -2.15
CA ALA A 35 -6.42 8.20 -1.83
C ALA A 35 -5.56 8.09 -0.57
N LEU A 36 -4.54 7.23 -0.58
CA LEU A 36 -3.43 7.41 0.37
C LEU A 36 -2.79 8.79 0.12
N SER A 37 -2.60 9.56 1.19
CA SER A 37 -1.80 10.79 1.12
C SER A 37 -0.34 10.47 0.79
N ARG A 38 0.42 11.46 0.30
CA ARG A 38 1.85 11.27 -0.02
C ARG A 38 2.67 10.80 1.19
N GLU A 39 2.28 11.22 2.39
CA GLU A 39 2.95 10.84 3.64
C GLU A 39 2.67 9.38 4.01
N GLU A 40 1.46 8.90 3.74
CA GLU A 40 1.09 7.48 3.95
C GLU A 40 1.73 6.59 2.89
N GLN A 41 1.76 7.02 1.62
CA GLN A 41 2.44 6.28 0.55
C GLN A 41 3.92 6.04 0.86
N ALA A 42 4.61 7.01 1.46
CA ALA A 42 6.01 6.88 1.85
C ALA A 42 6.26 5.83 2.96
N ARG A 43 5.21 5.42 3.68
CA ARG A 43 5.27 4.37 4.72
C ARG A 43 4.88 2.99 4.17
N CYS A 44 4.37 2.93 2.96
CA CYS A 44 4.00 1.71 2.28
C CYS A 44 5.10 1.24 1.33
N LEU A 45 5.05 -0.04 0.98
CA LEU A 45 5.92 -0.65 -0.01
C LEU A 45 5.28 -0.53 -1.39
N ASP A 46 5.94 0.12 -2.36
CA ASP A 46 5.48 0.12 -3.77
C ASP A 46 5.75 -1.27 -4.36
N VAL A 47 4.68 -1.98 -4.67
CA VAL A 47 4.76 -3.36 -5.14
C VAL A 47 5.24 -3.41 -6.59
N ASN A 48 5.09 -2.34 -7.37
CA ASN A 48 5.60 -2.26 -8.74
C ASN A 48 7.13 -2.26 -8.79
N GLU A 49 7.81 -1.85 -7.71
CA GLU A 49 9.26 -1.94 -7.63
C GLU A 49 9.76 -3.38 -7.41
N LEU A 50 8.90 -4.24 -6.86
CA LEU A 50 9.23 -5.63 -6.52
C LEU A 50 8.80 -6.60 -7.60
N VAL A 51 7.57 -6.44 -8.08
CA VAL A 51 7.06 -7.16 -9.24
C VAL A 51 7.57 -6.37 -10.43
N GLY A 52 8.84 -6.58 -10.77
CA GLY A 52 9.44 -6.01 -11.97
C GLY A 52 8.43 -6.11 -13.11
N THR A 53 8.29 -5.05 -13.90
CA THR A 53 7.30 -4.88 -14.98
C THR A 53 7.39 -5.92 -16.10
N GLU A 54 8.07 -7.03 -15.86
CA GLU A 54 8.19 -8.21 -16.68
C GLU A 54 6.84 -8.92 -16.71
N ARG A 55 6.01 -8.43 -17.63
CA ARG A 55 4.91 -9.18 -18.24
C ARG A 55 5.39 -10.61 -18.57
N TRP A 56 4.90 -11.58 -17.82
CA TRP A 56 4.74 -12.96 -18.26
C TRP A 56 3.31 -13.17 -18.74
#